data_AF-A0A1Q7RMT6-F1
#
_entry.id   AF-A0A1Q7RMT6-F1
#
_cell.length_a   1.000
_cell.length_b   1.000
_cell.length_c   1.000
_cell.angle_alpha   90.00
_cell.angle_beta   90.00
_cell.angle_gamma   90.00
#
_symmetry.space_group_name_H-M   'P 1'
#
loop_
_entity.id
_entity.type
_entity.pdbx_description
1 polymer ?
#
loop_
_entity_poly.entity_id
_entity_poly.type
_entity_poly.pdbx_seq_one_letter_code
_entity_poly.pdbx_strand_id
1 'polypeptide(L)'
;MHAILVLPLLAWLLSFADWSEQRRSGVVLLGAAGYALLAGVVAVENLLGLALSKPPPGPVALSVLGVLALAAAGLLVLDGVARSFTTGGIEHD
;
A
#
# COMPACT_ATOMS: atom_id res chain seq x y z
N MET A 1 -4.53 13.27 8.59
CA MET A 1 -4.64 12.12 9.50
C MET A 1 -5.17 10.84 8.84
N HIS A 2 -5.63 10.86 7.59
CA HIS A 2 -6.24 9.68 6.92
C HIS A 2 -5.28 8.57 6.50
N ALA A 3 -3.99 8.87 6.29
CA ALA A 3 -3.04 7.91 5.73
C ALA A 3 -2.67 6.76 6.69
N ILE A 4 -2.82 6.95 8.00
CA ILE A 4 -2.59 5.90 9.00
C ILE A 4 -3.61 4.75 8.88
N LEU A 5 -4.77 5.00 8.27
CA LEU A 5 -5.82 4.01 8.10
C LEU A 5 -5.58 3.08 6.91
N VAL A 6 -4.60 3.37 6.06
CA VAL A 6 -4.34 2.59 4.83
C VAL A 6 -3.92 1.17 5.18
N LEU A 7 -3.01 0.97 6.13
CA LEU A 7 -2.55 -0.36 6.55
C LEU A 7 -3.65 -1.22 7.20
N PRO A 8 -4.42 -0.73 8.19
CA PRO A 8 -5.53 -1.50 8.73
C PRO A 8 -6.63 -1.75 7.69
N LEU A 9 -6.88 -0.83 6.75
CA LEU A 9 -7.82 -1.06 5.65
C LEU A 9 -7.36 -2.19 4.72
N LEU A 10 -6.08 -2.22 4.34
CA LEU A 10 -5.52 -3.30 3.51
C LEU A 10 -5.60 -4.66 4.23
N ALA A 11 -5.26 -4.69 5.52
CA ALA A 11 -5.36 -5.90 6.34
C ALA A 11 -6.81 -6.39 6.46
N TRP A 12 -7.75 -5.47 6.68
CA TRP A 12 -9.18 -5.77 6.73
C TRP A 12 -9.69 -6.32 5.41
N LEU A 13 -9.37 -5.70 4.27
CA LEU A 13 -9.78 -6.18 2.95
C LEU A 13 -9.22 -7.58 2.64
N LEU A 14 -7.95 -7.84 2.99
CA LEU A 14 -7.33 -9.15 2.80
C LEU A 14 -7.99 -10.28 3.59
N SER A 15 -8.79 -9.97 4.63
CA SER A 15 -9.56 -10.99 5.34
C SER A 15 -10.60 -11.69 4.46
N PHE A 16 -11.06 -11.01 3.40
CA PHE A 16 -12.02 -11.55 2.42
C PHE A 16 -11.33 -12.32 1.26
N ALA A 17 -10.01 -12.21 1.13
CA ALA A 17 -9.26 -12.91 0.09
C ALA A 17 -8.86 -14.31 0.57
N ASP A 18 -9.08 -15.35 -0.22
CA ASP A 18 -8.79 -16.75 0.15
C ASP A 18 -7.29 -17.11 0.00
N TRP A 19 -6.44 -16.31 0.66
CA TRP A 19 -4.98 -16.39 0.58
C TRP A 19 -4.36 -16.91 1.87
N SER A 20 -3.20 -17.58 1.73
CA SER A 20 -2.36 -17.94 2.86
C SER A 20 -1.87 -16.72 3.64
N GLU A 21 -1.64 -16.90 4.94
CA GLU A 21 -1.23 -15.84 5.84
C GLU A 21 0.10 -15.18 5.44
N GLN A 22 1.04 -15.95 4.87
CA GLN A 22 2.27 -15.37 4.30
C GLN A 22 2.00 -14.38 3.17
N ARG A 23 1.05 -14.67 2.26
CA ARG A 23 0.72 -13.76 1.16
C ARG A 23 0.03 -12.50 1.66
N ARG A 24 -0.93 -12.63 2.59
CA ARG A 24 -1.60 -11.48 3.20
C ARG A 24 -0.59 -10.57 3.91
N SER A 25 0.28 -11.16 4.73
CA SER A 25 1.33 -10.44 5.46
C SER A 25 2.32 -9.75 4.52
N GLY A 26 2.70 -10.40 3.41
CA GLY A 26 3.59 -9.82 2.40
C GLY A 26 3.02 -8.55 1.77
N VAL A 27 1.72 -8.52 1.45
CA VAL A 27 1.06 -7.33 0.87
C VAL A 27 0.95 -6.19 1.90
N VAL A 28 0.65 -6.51 3.16
CA VAL A 28 0.63 -5.50 4.23
C VAL A 28 2.03 -4.93 4.46
N LEU A 29 3.08 -5.77 4.46
CA LEU A 29 4.47 -5.34 4.56
C LEU A 29 4.90 -4.45 3.39
N LEU A 30 4.49 -4.78 2.16
CA LEU A 30 4.75 -3.95 0.99
C LEU A 30 4.12 -2.56 1.14
N GLY A 31 2.86 -2.52 1.58
CA GLY A 31 2.17 -1.26 1.88
C GLY A 31 2.85 -0.47 2.99
N ALA A 32 3.28 -1.15 4.06
CA ALA A 32 3.97 -0.54 5.19
C ALA A 32 5.33 0.04 4.78
N ALA A 33 6.09 -0.66 3.95
CA ALA A 33 7.36 -0.19 3.41
C ALA A 33 7.17 1.06 2.53
N GLY A 34 6.18 1.05 1.64
CA GLY A 34 5.85 2.23 0.81
C GLY A 34 5.45 3.45 1.64
N TYR A 35 4.63 3.23 2.68
CA TYR A 35 4.24 4.29 3.61
C TYR A 35 5.42 4.84 4.41
N ALA A 36 6.28 3.96 4.95
CA ALA A 36 7.46 4.35 5.71
C ALA A 36 8.45 5.15 4.84
N LEU A 37 8.60 4.77 3.57
CA LEU A 37 9.41 5.53 2.60
C LEU A 37 8.87 6.95 2.41
N LEU A 38 7.57 7.12 2.18
CA LEU A 38 6.96 8.43 2.02
C LEU A 38 7.12 9.30 3.28
N ALA A 39 6.83 8.72 4.44
CA ALA A 39 7.00 9.41 5.72
C ALA A 39 8.45 9.81 5.96
N GLY A 40 9.40 8.93 5.63
CA GLY A 40 10.83 9.19 5.74
C GLY A 40 11.31 10.32 4.83
N VAL A 41 10.86 10.35 3.57
CA VAL A 41 11.17 11.46 2.65
C VAL A 41 10.69 12.79 3.24
N VAL A 42 9.42 12.87 3.66
CA VAL A 42 8.85 14.09 4.25
C VAL A 42 9.60 14.51 5.50
N ALA A 43 9.96 13.55 6.37
CA ALA A 43 10.72 13.84 7.59
C ALA A 43 12.11 14.41 7.27
N VAL A 44 12.83 13.83 6.30
CA VAL A 44 14.15 14.29 5.87
C VAL A 44 14.08 15.66 5.20
N GLU A 45 13.11 15.89 4.31
CA GLU A 45 12.91 17.20 3.66
C GLU A 45 12.64 18.30 4.68
N ASN A 46 11.80 18.02 5.69
CA ASN A 46 11.52 18.95 6.78
C ASN A 46 12.76 19.22 7.64
N LEU A 47 13.53 18.18 7.98
CA LEU A 47 14.76 18.33 8.77
C LEU A 47 15.83 19.17 8.05
N LEU A 48 15.92 19.03 6.73
CA LEU A 48 16.88 19.75 5.90
C LEU A 48 16.38 21.12 5.42
N GLY A 49 15.13 21.49 5.74
CA GLY A 49 14.52 22.77 5.33
C GLY A 49 14.37 22.91 3.80
N LEU A 50 14.18 21.79 3.08
CA LEU A 50 14.07 21.81 1.62
C LEU A 50 12.73 22.43 1.20
N ALA A 51 12.78 23.37 0.25
CA ALA A 51 11.58 23.98 -0.29
C ALA A 51 10.87 23.04 -1.28
N LEU A 52 9.58 22.78 -1.06
CA LEU A 52 8.72 21.98 -1.95
C LEU A 52 8.59 22.54 -3.37
N SER A 53 8.96 23.81 -3.58
CA SER A 53 8.88 24.48 -4.88
C SER A 53 9.96 24.02 -5.87
N LYS A 54 11.06 23.41 -5.40
CA LYS A 54 12.07 22.80 -6.28
C LYS A 54 12.76 21.61 -5.59
N PRO A 55 12.07 20.49 -5.42
CA PRO A 55 12.61 19.35 -4.72
C PRO A 55 13.75 18.72 -5.54
N PRO A 56 14.83 18.25 -4.88
CA PRO A 56 15.88 17.51 -5.56
C PRO A 56 15.32 16.18 -6.12
N PRO A 57 15.90 15.65 -7.22
CA PRO A 57 15.34 14.48 -7.91
C PRO A 57 15.35 13.20 -7.07
N GLY A 58 16.26 13.09 -6.08
CA GLY A 58 16.37 11.92 -5.20
C GLY A 58 15.11 11.68 -4.36
N PRO A 59 14.71 12.63 -3.48
CA PRO A 59 13.45 12.57 -2.74
C PRO A 59 12.23 12.32 -3.63
N VAL A 60 12.15 12.97 -4.79
CA VAL A 60 11.06 12.76 -5.76
C VAL A 60 10.99 11.30 -6.22
N ALA A 61 12.13 10.70 -6.60
CA ALA A 61 12.18 9.31 -7.03
C ALA A 61 11.76 8.34 -5.90
N LEU A 62 12.20 8.60 -4.66
CA LEU A 62 11.80 7.81 -3.50
C LEU A 62 10.31 7.93 -3.19
N SER A 63 9.74 9.13 -3.34
CA SER A 63 8.30 9.34 -3.18
C SER A 63 7.50 8.61 -4.26
N VAL A 64 7.92 8.67 -5.52
CA VAL A 64 7.28 7.92 -6.61
C VAL A 64 7.32 6.42 -6.30
N LEU A 65 8.45 5.89 -5.83
CA LEU A 65 8.59 4.48 -5.48
C LEU A 65 7.68 4.10 -4.31
N GLY A 66 7.57 4.95 -3.28
CA GLY A 66 6.64 4.75 -2.18
C GLY A 66 5.16 4.73 -2.61
N VAL A 67 4.78 5.64 -3.53
CA VAL A 67 3.44 5.67 -4.13
C VAL A 67 3.17 4.41 -4.94
N LEU A 68 4.12 3.97 -5.77
CA LEU A 68 3.98 2.75 -6.57
C LEU A 68 3.84 1.50 -5.70
N ALA A 69 4.60 1.41 -4.61
CA ALA A 69 4.48 0.30 -3.66
C ALA A 69 3.10 0.25 -3.00
N LEU A 70 2.56 1.41 -2.59
CA LEU A 70 1.20 1.51 -2.03
C LEU A 70 0.12 1.18 -3.07
N ALA A 71 0.26 1.67 -4.30
CA ALA A 71 -0.65 1.38 -5.39
C ALA A 71 -0.65 -0.12 -5.72
N ALA A 72 0.52 -0.74 -5.82
CA ALA A 72 0.66 -2.17 -6.03
C ALA A 72 0.01 -2.98 -4.90
N ALA A 73 0.24 -2.61 -3.64
CA ALA A 73 -0.41 -3.25 -2.51
C ALA A 73 -1.95 -3.15 -2.60
N GLY A 74 -2.48 -1.97 -2.89
CA GLY A 74 -3.92 -1.76 -3.08
C GLY A 74 -4.51 -2.60 -4.22
N LEU A 75 -3.85 -2.63 -5.38
CA LEU A 75 -4.28 -3.43 -6.52
C LEU A 75 -4.27 -4.94 -6.20
N LEU A 76 -3.23 -5.43 -5.51
CA LEU A 76 -3.15 -6.83 -5.11
C LEU A 76 -4.27 -7.22 -4.14
N VAL A 77 -4.61 -6.33 -3.21
CA VAL A 77 -5.75 -6.55 -2.29
C VAL A 77 -7.06 -6.61 -3.06
N LEU A 78 -7.33 -5.64 -3.94
CA LEU A 78 -8.56 -5.59 -4.73
C LEU A 78 -8.71 -6.83 -5.62
N ASP A 79 -7.64 -7.23 -6.30
CA ASP A 79 -7.61 -8.41 -7.15
C ASP A 79 -7.77 -9.71 -6.35
N GLY A 80 -7.14 -9.81 -5.17
CA GLY A 80 -7.30 -10.95 -4.27
C GLY A 80 -8.74 -11.12 -3.77
N VAL A 81 -9.41 -10.00 -3.45
CA VAL A 81 -10.80 -9.97 -3.01
C VAL A 81 -11.76 -10.25 -4.17
N ALA A 82 -11.54 -9.65 -5.35
CA ALA A 82 -12.38 -9.91 -6.53
C ALA A 82 -12.36 -11.39 -6.91
N ARG A 83 -11.17 -12.01 -6.89
CA ARG A 83 -11.02 -13.42 -7.25
C ARG A 83 -11.68 -14.38 -6.26
N SER A 84 -11.63 -14.10 -4.95
CA SER A 84 -12.28 -14.96 -3.95
C SER A 84 -13.80 -14.98 -4.10
N PHE A 85 -14.41 -13.86 -4.45
CA PHE A 85 -15.85 -13.79 -4.72
C PHE A 85 -16.26 -14.49 -6.03
N THR A 86 -15.40 -14.49 -7.06
CA THR A 86 -15.71 -15.17 -8.33
C THR A 86 -15.62 -16.70 -8.27
N THR A 87 -14.78 -17.26 -7.39
CA THR A 87 -14.69 -18.73 -7.22
C THR A 87 -15.89 -19.35 -6.50
N GLY A 88 -16.76 -18.55 -5.88
CA GLY A 88 -17.99 -18.99 -5.21
C GLY A 88 -19.29 -18.70 -5.98
N GLY A 89 -19.22 -18.41 -7.28
CA GLY A 89 -20.34 -17.90 -8.07
C GLY A 89 -21.37 -18.93 -8.53
N ILE A 90 -22.25 -19.33 -7.61
CA ILE A 90 -23.63 -19.83 -7.79
C ILE A 90 -23.79 -21.22 -8.47
N GLU A 91 -23.62 -22.30 -7.70
CA GLU A 91 -24.43 -23.51 -7.91
C GLU A 91 -25.81 -23.27 -7.28
N HIS A 92 -26.81 -22.98 -8.10
CA HIS A 92 -28.22 -23.09 -7.74
C HIS A 92 -28.58 -24.59 -7.76
N ASP A 93 -28.80 -25.18 -6.58
CA ASP A 93 -29.61 -26.40 -6.43
C ASP A 93 -31.09 -26.12 -6.78
#